data_AF-A0A482YX50-F1
#
_entry.id   AF-A0A482YX50-F1
#
_cell.length_a   1.000
_cell.length_b   1.000
_cell.length_c   1.000
_cell.angle_alpha   90.00
_cell.angle_beta   90.00
_cell.angle_gamma   90.00
#
_symmetry.space_group_name_H-M   'P 1'
#
loop_
_entity.id
_entity.type
_entity.pdbx_description
1 polymer ?
#
loop_
_entity_poly.entity_id
_entity_poly.type
_entity_poly.pdbx_seq_one_letter_code
_entity_poly.pdbx_strand_id
1 'polypeptide(L)'
;MTGVFNTGLSQQQFLEQYWQKKPLLIRQAFSDFKSLITPDELAGLACEPEIESRLIREHGQEDSWQVTNGPLAEDDFADLPATHWTLLVQDVDKHVPELQSLLDPFRFIPDWRRDDLMISYAPELGTVGPHTDSYDVFLLGIRYTIKI
;
A
#
# COMPACT_ATOMS: atom_id res chain seq x y z
N MET A 1 -21.14 -20.03 0.94
CA MET A 1 -20.13 -19.59 -0.04
C MET A 1 -19.73 -18.19 0.33
N THR A 2 -18.48 -17.99 0.73
CA THR A 2 -17.92 -16.67 1.05
C THR A 2 -17.78 -15.90 -0.25
N GLY A 3 -18.45 -14.75 -0.35
CA GLY A 3 -18.37 -13.88 -1.53
C GLY A 3 -17.06 -13.08 -1.55
N VAL A 4 -16.70 -12.55 -2.72
CA VAL A 4 -15.62 -11.57 -2.86
C VAL A 4 -16.18 -10.20 -2.45
N PHE A 5 -15.92 -9.82 -1.20
CA PHE A 5 -16.40 -8.58 -0.60
C PHE A 5 -17.92 -8.37 -0.80
N ASN A 6 -18.33 -7.18 -1.21
CA ASN A 6 -19.73 -6.80 -1.47
C ASN A 6 -20.16 -6.97 -2.95
N THR A 7 -19.38 -7.67 -3.78
CA THR A 7 -19.63 -7.74 -5.24
C THR A 7 -20.77 -8.68 -5.64
N GLY A 8 -21.18 -9.59 -4.75
CA GLY A 8 -22.07 -10.71 -5.10
C GLY A 8 -21.40 -11.83 -5.90
N LEU A 9 -20.12 -11.70 -6.26
CA LEU A 9 -19.35 -12.77 -6.89
C LEU A 9 -18.93 -13.80 -5.84
N SER A 10 -19.02 -15.08 -6.19
CA SER A 10 -18.27 -16.12 -5.49
C SER A 10 -16.78 -16.00 -5.78
N GLN A 11 -15.95 -16.52 -4.87
CA GLN A 11 -14.50 -16.63 -5.09
C GLN A 11 -14.16 -17.36 -6.40
N GLN A 12 -14.89 -18.44 -6.73
CA GLN A 12 -14.71 -19.17 -7.99
C GLN A 12 -14.97 -18.30 -9.22
N GLN A 13 -16.07 -17.54 -9.22
CA GLN A 13 -16.38 -16.63 -10.33
C GLN A 13 -15.31 -15.53 -10.49
N PHE A 14 -14.78 -15.02 -9.38
CA PHE A 14 -13.68 -14.05 -9.43
C PHE A 14 -12.42 -14.65 -10.10
N LEU A 15 -12.02 -15.85 -9.68
CA LEU A 15 -10.86 -16.56 -10.25
C LEU A 15 -11.05 -16.88 -11.73
N GLU A 16 -12.25 -17.29 -12.13
CA GLU A 16 -12.55 -17.65 -13.52
C GLU A 16 -12.65 -16.44 -14.44
N GLN A 17 -13.11 -15.28 -13.95
CA GLN A 17 -13.47 -14.16 -14.82
C GLN A 17 -12.49 -12.99 -14.75
N TYR A 18 -11.75 -12.81 -13.64
CA TYR A 18 -10.96 -11.59 -13.40
C TYR A 18 -9.49 -11.87 -13.09
N TRP A 19 -9.21 -12.80 -12.17
CA TRP A 19 -7.85 -13.09 -11.73
C TRP A 19 -6.92 -13.42 -12.92
N GLN A 20 -5.79 -12.70 -13.03
CA GLN A 20 -4.84 -12.76 -14.15
C GLN A 20 -5.42 -12.49 -15.55
N LYS A 21 -6.57 -11.80 -15.65
CA LYS A 21 -7.27 -11.58 -16.94
C LYS A 21 -7.61 -10.13 -17.19
N LYS A 22 -8.26 -9.47 -16.22
CA LYS A 22 -8.72 -8.08 -16.37
C LYS A 22 -8.94 -7.42 -15.01
N PRO A 23 -8.78 -6.08 -14.91
CA PRO A 23 -9.00 -5.36 -13.67
C PRO A 23 -10.48 -5.41 -13.23
N LEU A 24 -10.69 -5.33 -11.92
CA LEU A 24 -12.01 -5.22 -11.29
C LEU A 24 -12.01 -4.09 -10.25
N LEU A 25 -12.93 -3.14 -10.38
CA LEU A 25 -13.16 -2.11 -9.36
C LEU A 25 -14.22 -2.59 -8.36
N ILE A 26 -13.85 -2.71 -7.09
CA ILE A 26 -14.75 -3.04 -5.99
C ILE A 26 -14.93 -1.81 -5.11
N ARG A 27 -16.11 -1.19 -5.16
CA ARG A 27 -16.41 -0.01 -4.32
C ARG A 27 -16.84 -0.47 -2.94
N GLN A 28 -16.29 0.13 -1.89
CA GLN A 28 -16.64 -0.21 -0.50
C GLN A 28 -16.42 -1.70 -0.20
N ALA A 29 -15.28 -2.25 -0.68
CA ALA A 29 -14.90 -3.64 -0.42
C ALA A 29 -14.86 -3.95 1.09
N PHE A 30 -14.40 -2.97 1.88
CA PHE A 30 -14.44 -2.96 3.34
C PHE A 30 -15.33 -1.81 3.80
N SER A 31 -16.36 -2.10 4.59
CA SER A 31 -17.18 -1.07 5.24
C SER A 31 -16.41 -0.42 6.39
N ASP A 32 -16.42 0.92 6.46
CA ASP A 32 -15.79 1.70 7.54
C ASP A 32 -14.31 1.36 7.79
N PHE A 33 -13.57 1.05 6.72
CA PHE A 33 -12.18 0.68 6.81
C PHE A 33 -11.33 1.83 7.37
N LYS A 34 -10.68 1.56 8.51
CA LYS A 34 -9.71 2.46 9.14
C LYS A 34 -8.35 1.81 9.05
N SER A 35 -7.34 2.61 8.75
CA SER A 35 -5.97 2.14 8.86
C SER A 35 -5.67 1.75 10.30
N LEU A 36 -4.94 0.64 10.46
CA LEU A 36 -4.42 0.19 11.75
C LEU A 36 -3.05 0.76 12.06
N ILE A 37 -2.44 1.47 11.09
CA ILE A 37 -1.14 2.14 11.24
C ILE A 37 -1.26 3.60 10.81
N THR A 38 -0.74 4.51 11.62
CA THR A 38 -0.69 5.94 11.36
C THR A 38 0.48 6.31 10.44
N PRO A 39 0.46 7.50 9.80
CA PRO A 39 1.60 7.96 9.01
C PRO A 39 2.92 8.03 9.80
N ASP A 40 2.87 8.47 11.07
CA ASP A 40 4.05 8.58 11.92
C ASP A 40 4.63 7.20 12.28
N GLU A 41 3.77 6.23 12.62
CA GLU A 41 4.20 4.84 12.84
C GLU A 41 4.81 4.23 11.58
N LEU A 42 4.24 4.50 10.40
CA LEU A 42 4.78 4.05 9.13
C LEU A 42 6.16 4.65 8.82
N ALA A 43 6.34 5.95 9.10
CA ALA A 43 7.64 6.61 8.97
C ALA A 43 8.67 6.02 9.94
N GLY A 44 8.26 5.70 11.17
CA GLY A 44 9.10 4.99 12.15
C GLY A 44 9.58 3.64 11.64
N LEU A 45 8.68 2.82 11.07
CA LEU A 45 9.06 1.54 10.45
C LEU A 45 10.07 1.73 9.31
N ALA A 46 9.95 2.80 8.53
CA ALA A 46 10.85 3.06 7.42
C ALA A 46 12.29 3.42 7.85
N CYS A 47 12.50 3.75 9.12
CA CYS A 47 13.82 3.99 9.72
C CYS A 47 14.51 2.73 10.22
N GLU A 48 13.79 1.60 10.33
CA GLU A 48 14.36 0.36 10.86
C GLU A 48 15.24 -0.34 9.81
N PRO A 49 16.50 -0.73 10.13
CA PRO A 49 17.43 -1.30 9.16
C PRO A 49 16.98 -2.58 8.46
N GLU A 50 16.12 -3.36 9.10
CA GLU A 50 15.57 -4.61 8.57
C GLU A 50 14.33 -4.43 7.68
N ILE A 51 13.78 -3.22 7.59
CA ILE A 51 12.54 -2.94 6.85
C ILE A 51 12.88 -2.24 5.54
N GLU A 52 12.49 -2.85 4.41
CA GLU A 52 12.67 -2.24 3.10
C GLU A 52 11.69 -1.06 2.93
N SER A 53 12.25 0.13 2.72
CA SER A 53 11.48 1.35 2.51
C SER A 53 12.04 2.18 1.37
N ARG A 54 11.18 2.99 0.74
CA ARG A 54 11.53 3.90 -0.35
C ARG A 54 10.78 5.22 -0.21
N LEU A 55 11.50 6.32 -0.34
CA LEU A 55 10.95 7.67 -0.41
C LEU A 55 11.12 8.20 -1.83
N ILE A 56 10.00 8.50 -2.49
CA ILE A 56 9.96 8.97 -3.88
C ILE A 56 9.50 10.42 -3.88
N ARG A 57 10.27 11.31 -4.51
CA ARG A 57 9.95 12.74 -4.66
C ARG A 57 9.86 13.08 -6.13
N GLU A 58 8.73 13.61 -6.58
CA GLU A 58 8.57 14.02 -7.99
C GLU A 58 9.47 15.21 -8.35
N HIS A 59 9.67 16.13 -7.40
CA HIS A 59 10.54 17.30 -7.54
C HIS A 59 11.72 17.19 -6.57
N GLY A 60 12.76 16.47 -6.97
CA GLY A 60 14.01 16.35 -6.22
C GLY A 60 14.87 17.62 -6.32
N GLN A 61 15.93 17.69 -5.51
CA GLN A 61 16.87 18.82 -5.55
C GLN A 61 17.74 18.81 -6.82
N GLU A 62 18.13 17.62 -7.29
CA GLU A 62 19.04 17.44 -8.42
C GLU A 62 18.29 17.16 -9.73
N ASP A 63 17.26 16.32 -9.69
CA ASP A 63 16.48 15.89 -10.85
C ASP A 63 14.99 15.74 -10.52
N SER A 64 14.15 15.69 -11.56
CA SER A 64 12.78 15.20 -11.42
C SER A 64 12.80 13.70 -11.13
N TRP A 65 11.95 13.25 -10.20
CA TRP A 65 11.90 11.87 -9.69
C TRP A 65 13.17 11.43 -8.97
N GLN A 66 13.30 11.82 -7.71
CA GLN A 66 14.35 11.34 -6.81
C GLN A 66 13.82 10.16 -5.98
N VAL A 67 14.64 9.11 -5.85
CA VAL A 67 14.35 7.94 -5.00
C VAL A 67 15.44 7.82 -3.94
N THR A 68 15.03 7.80 -2.67
CA THR A 68 15.89 7.46 -1.53
C THR A 68 15.46 6.08 -1.02
N ASN A 69 16.39 5.14 -0.94
CA ASN A 69 16.13 3.82 -0.38
C ASN A 69 16.48 3.81 1.11
N GLY A 70 15.75 3.03 1.88
CA GLY A 70 15.94 2.91 3.32
C GLY A 70 17.22 2.17 3.74
N PRO A 71 17.48 2.10 5.05
CA PRO A 71 16.69 2.75 6.10
C PRO A 71 16.75 4.27 6.00
N LEU A 72 15.61 4.92 6.20
CA LEU A 72 15.50 6.38 6.17
C LEU A 72 15.93 6.95 7.52
N ALA A 73 16.49 8.16 7.53
CA ALA A 73 16.75 8.92 8.74
C ALA A 73 15.57 9.84 9.07
N GLU A 74 15.43 10.24 10.34
CA GLU A 74 14.43 11.25 10.73
C GLU A 74 14.58 12.56 9.93
N ASP A 75 15.82 12.94 9.63
CA ASP A 75 16.15 14.13 8.83
C ASP A 75 15.62 14.02 7.38
N ASP A 76 15.50 12.81 6.82
CA ASP A 76 14.93 12.62 5.48
C ASP A 76 13.46 13.05 5.43
N PHE A 77 12.74 12.95 6.55
CA PHE A 77 11.34 13.38 6.68
C PHE A 77 11.21 14.86 7.04
N ALA A 78 12.14 15.41 7.83
CA ALA A 78 12.15 16.81 8.20
C ALA A 78 12.30 17.75 6.98
N ASP A 79 13.03 17.28 5.96
CA ASP A 79 13.30 18.02 4.72
C ASP A 79 12.23 17.81 3.62
N LEU A 80 11.12 17.14 3.94
CA LEU A 80 10.05 16.88 2.96
C LEU A 80 9.18 18.11 2.70
N PRO A 81 8.87 18.41 1.42
CA PRO A 81 7.90 19.44 1.09
C PRO A 81 6.48 19.01 1.50
N ALA A 82 5.54 19.95 1.48
CA ALA A 82 4.15 19.66 1.86
C ALA A 82 3.42 18.71 0.90
N THR A 83 3.90 18.50 -0.32
CA THR A 83 3.22 17.78 -1.41
C THR A 83 4.23 17.04 -2.33
N HIS A 84 3.74 16.24 -3.28
CA HIS A 84 4.53 15.62 -4.37
C HIS A 84 5.64 14.64 -3.93
N TRP A 85 5.40 13.89 -2.86
CA TRP A 85 6.25 12.76 -2.46
C TRP A 85 5.42 11.57 -2.02
N THR A 86 6.01 10.37 -1.99
CA THR A 86 5.37 9.13 -1.53
C THR A 86 6.38 8.33 -0.72
N LEU A 87 5.99 7.90 0.49
CA LEU A 87 6.68 6.88 1.26
C LEU A 87 6.07 5.50 0.92
N LEU A 88 6.91 4.52 0.65
CA LEU A 88 6.57 3.12 0.48
C LEU A 88 7.30 2.29 1.54
N VAL A 89 6.60 1.42 2.24
CA VAL A 89 7.18 0.47 3.20
C VAL A 89 6.66 -0.92 2.86
N GLN A 90 7.59 -1.85 2.64
CA GLN A 90 7.31 -3.23 2.26
C GLN A 90 7.07 -4.09 3.49
N ASP A 91 6.51 -5.30 3.29
CA ASP A 91 6.49 -6.34 4.33
C ASP A 91 5.82 -5.94 5.66
N VAL A 92 4.93 -4.94 5.66
CA VAL A 92 4.43 -4.33 6.91
C VAL A 92 3.64 -5.33 7.75
N ASP A 93 2.99 -6.31 7.13
CA ASP A 93 2.30 -7.42 7.81
C ASP A 93 3.22 -8.34 8.62
N LYS A 94 4.52 -8.38 8.29
CA LYS A 94 5.53 -9.16 9.01
C LYS A 94 6.01 -8.44 10.28
N HIS A 95 5.95 -7.11 10.28
CA HIS A 95 6.42 -6.26 11.39
C HIS A 95 5.29 -5.79 12.31
N VAL A 96 4.05 -5.74 11.82
CA VAL A 96 2.85 -5.30 12.56
C VAL A 96 1.80 -6.43 12.56
N PRO A 97 1.79 -7.29 13.58
CA PRO A 97 0.92 -8.48 13.63
C PRO A 97 -0.59 -8.18 13.44
N GLU A 98 -1.05 -7.02 13.88
CA GLU A 98 -2.44 -6.56 13.75
C GLU A 98 -2.89 -6.46 12.28
N LEU A 99 -1.96 -6.15 11.37
CA LEU A 99 -2.24 -6.02 9.94
C LEU A 99 -2.44 -7.37 9.24
N GLN A 100 -2.01 -8.50 9.82
CA GLN A 100 -2.22 -9.80 9.19
C GLN A 100 -3.71 -10.13 8.99
N SER A 101 -4.57 -9.62 9.88
CA SER A 101 -6.01 -9.78 9.76
C SER A 101 -6.59 -9.16 8.48
N LEU A 102 -5.90 -8.17 7.89
CA LEU A 102 -6.28 -7.57 6.61
C LEU A 102 -6.09 -8.53 5.44
N LEU A 103 -5.24 -9.56 5.59
CA LEU A 103 -4.94 -10.55 4.57
C LEU A 103 -5.95 -11.71 4.56
N ASP A 104 -6.73 -11.89 5.62
CA ASP A 104 -7.68 -12.99 5.77
C ASP A 104 -8.74 -13.06 4.66
N PRO A 105 -9.34 -11.95 4.21
CA PRO A 105 -10.31 -11.97 3.10
C PRO A 105 -9.72 -12.48 1.78
N PHE A 106 -8.40 -12.48 1.63
CA PHE A 106 -7.69 -12.87 0.40
C PHE A 106 -7.22 -14.32 0.41
N ARG A 107 -7.49 -15.11 1.47
CA ARG A 107 -7.08 -16.53 1.61
C ARG A 107 -7.67 -17.49 0.56
N PHE A 108 -8.53 -17.00 -0.34
CA PHE A 108 -8.96 -17.77 -1.52
C PHE A 108 -7.89 -17.81 -2.62
N ILE A 109 -6.85 -16.97 -2.53
CA ILE A 109 -5.61 -17.11 -3.28
C ILE A 109 -4.66 -18.02 -2.48
N PRO A 110 -3.99 -19.00 -3.11
CA PRO A 110 -3.04 -19.86 -2.41
C PRO A 110 -1.91 -19.06 -1.74
N ASP A 111 -1.50 -19.44 -0.53
CA ASP A 111 -0.51 -18.69 0.25
C ASP A 111 0.81 -18.48 -0.49
N TRP A 112 1.28 -19.45 -1.29
CA TRP A 112 2.51 -19.35 -2.09
C TRP A 112 2.44 -18.32 -3.24
N ARG A 113 1.25 -17.82 -3.57
CA ARG A 113 1.02 -16.76 -4.56
C ARG A 113 0.90 -15.37 -3.93
N ARG A 114 0.74 -15.29 -2.60
CA ARG A 114 0.70 -14.04 -1.86
C ARG A 114 2.12 -13.70 -1.43
N ASP A 115 2.51 -12.45 -1.64
CA ASP A 115 3.84 -11.97 -1.25
C ASP A 115 3.76 -11.26 0.11
N ASP A 116 3.35 -9.99 0.11
CA ASP A 116 3.36 -9.13 1.30
C ASP A 116 2.23 -8.07 1.30
N LEU A 117 2.19 -7.28 2.37
CA LEU A 117 1.42 -6.04 2.46
C LEU A 117 2.37 -4.82 2.42
N MET A 118 2.53 -4.23 1.23
CA MET A 118 3.12 -2.90 1.09
C MET A 118 2.11 -1.82 1.51
N ILE A 119 2.54 -0.87 2.33
CA ILE A 119 1.77 0.34 2.66
C ILE A 119 2.46 1.57 2.08
N SER A 120 1.66 2.44 1.47
CA SER A 120 2.12 3.74 1.01
C SER A 120 1.45 4.89 1.76
N TYR A 121 2.22 5.95 2.01
CA TYR A 121 1.71 7.23 2.46
C TYR A 121 2.10 8.31 1.46
N ALA A 122 1.13 9.12 1.05
CA ALA A 122 1.31 10.21 0.10
C ALA A 122 0.52 11.42 0.58
N PRO A 123 1.14 12.61 0.77
CA PRO A 123 0.41 13.87 0.83
C PRO A 123 -0.27 14.18 -0.51
N GLU A 124 -0.90 15.36 -0.59
CA GLU A 124 -1.47 15.85 -1.83
C GLU A 124 -0.46 15.76 -3.00
N LEU A 125 -0.94 15.23 -4.12
CA LEU A 125 -0.19 15.01 -5.36
C LEU A 125 1.01 14.04 -5.23
N GLY A 126 1.17 13.37 -4.09
CA GLY A 126 2.12 12.27 -3.96
C GLY A 126 1.76 11.11 -4.90
N THR A 127 2.74 10.69 -5.69
CA THR A 127 2.60 9.61 -6.67
C THR A 127 3.95 8.90 -6.87
N VAL A 128 3.90 7.72 -7.49
CA VAL A 128 5.08 6.96 -7.96
C VAL A 128 5.23 7.02 -9.48
N GLY A 129 4.37 7.81 -10.14
CA GLY A 129 4.30 7.92 -11.61
C GLY A 129 3.60 6.72 -12.29
N PRO A 130 3.30 6.84 -13.59
CA PRO A 130 2.74 5.75 -14.37
C PRO A 130 3.73 4.58 -14.48
N HIS A 131 3.30 3.38 -14.08
CA HIS A 131 4.11 2.17 -14.11
C HIS A 131 3.25 0.93 -14.35
N THR A 132 3.91 -0.21 -14.49
CA THR A 132 3.28 -1.54 -14.62
C THR A 132 4.00 -2.54 -13.74
N ASP A 133 3.25 -3.42 -13.12
CA ASP A 133 3.78 -4.53 -12.32
C ASP A 133 3.66 -5.86 -13.05
N SER A 134 4.54 -6.80 -12.70
CA SER A 134 4.50 -8.18 -13.24
C SER A 134 3.73 -9.15 -12.35
N TYR A 135 3.01 -8.63 -11.35
CA TYR A 135 2.25 -9.40 -10.35
C TYR A 135 0.81 -8.89 -10.23
N ASP A 136 -0.08 -9.74 -9.72
CA ASP A 136 -1.45 -9.35 -9.39
C ASP A 136 -1.45 -8.51 -8.10
N VAL A 137 -2.23 -7.42 -8.07
CA VAL A 137 -2.29 -6.51 -6.91
C VAL A 137 -3.74 -6.18 -6.55
N PHE A 138 -4.03 -6.12 -5.24
CA PHE A 138 -5.25 -5.53 -4.71
C PHE A 138 -4.93 -4.16 -4.12
N LEU A 139 -5.34 -3.09 -4.78
CA LEU A 139 -5.16 -1.73 -4.27
C LEU A 139 -6.32 -1.34 -3.35
N LEU A 140 -6.03 -1.22 -2.05
CA LEU A 140 -6.99 -0.79 -1.05
C LEU A 140 -6.78 0.69 -0.71
N GLY A 141 -7.67 1.55 -1.21
CA GLY A 141 -7.61 2.99 -0.95
C GLY A 141 -8.21 3.37 0.40
N ILE A 142 -7.41 4.02 1.25
CA ILE A 142 -7.87 4.71 2.47
C ILE A 142 -7.65 6.21 2.28
N ARG A 143 -8.64 7.02 2.61
CA ARG A 143 -8.48 8.49 2.59
C ARG A 143 -8.41 9.01 4.03
N TYR A 144 -7.23 9.41 4.47
CA TYR A 144 -7.14 10.26 5.65
C TYR A 144 -7.70 11.63 5.31
N THR A 145 -8.69 12.10 6.08
CA THR A 145 -9.09 13.50 6.08
C THR A 145 -8.65 14.06 7.42
N ILE A 146 -7.57 14.85 7.44
CA ILE A 146 -7.26 15.68 8.61
C ILE A 146 -8.35 16.76 8.65
N LYS A 147 -9.33 16.61 9.55
CA LYS A 147 -10.22 17.71 9.90
C LYS A 147 -9.41 18.65 10.80
N ILE A 148 -9.09 19.82 10.26
CA ILE A 148 -8.65 20.99 11.03
C ILE A 148 -9.82 21.52 11.87
#